data_AF-A0A967WDF2-F1
#
_entry.id   AF-A0A967WDF2-F1
#
_cell.length_a   1.000
_cell.length_b   1.000
_cell.length_c   1.000
_cell.angle_alpha   90.00
_cell.angle_beta   90.00
_cell.angle_gamma   90.00
#
_symmetry.space_group_name_H-M   'P 1'
#
loop_
_entity.id
_entity.type
_entity.pdbx_description
1 polymer ?
#
loop_
_entity_poly.entity_id
_entity_poly.type
_entity_poly.pdbx_seq_one_letter_code
_entity_poly.pdbx_strand_id
1 'polypeptide(L)' 'VNSGVRFQLLSQDQLQEMFDGVLHVLEYTGLDVFHDEAREILKEAGAWVDGLRVRLPSHMVKDA' A
#
# COMPACT_ATOMS: atom_id res chain seq x y z
N VAL A 1 -10.47 -32.24 -9.06
CA VAL A 1 -10.61 -31.03 -8.20
C VAL A 1 -9.82 -31.28 -6.93
N ASN A 2 -8.79 -30.48 -6.65
CA ASN A 2 -7.99 -30.65 -5.45
C ASN A 2 -8.69 -29.93 -4.30
N SER A 3 -9.35 -30.70 -3.42
CA SER A 3 -10.18 -30.18 -2.33
C SER A 3 -9.35 -30.02 -1.05
N GLY A 4 -8.34 -29.16 -1.08
CA GLY A 4 -7.58 -28.81 0.12
C GLY A 4 -8.40 -27.91 1.05
N VAL A 5 -8.27 -28.10 2.37
CA VAL A 5 -8.83 -27.16 3.35
C VAL A 5 -8.02 -25.87 3.32
N ARG A 6 -8.69 -24.73 3.08
CA ARG A 6 -8.07 -23.41 3.28
C ARG A 6 -8.17 -23.05 4.77
N PHE A 7 -7.05 -23.17 5.48
CA PHE A 7 -6.98 -22.71 6.86
C PHE A 7 -6.79 -21.19 6.90
N GLN A 8 -7.70 -20.49 7.59
CA GLN A 8 -7.68 -19.04 7.73
C GLN A 8 -7.75 -18.68 9.21
N LEU A 9 -6.65 -18.13 9.75
CA LEU A 9 -6.53 -17.77 11.16
C LEU A 9 -7.22 -16.45 11.52
N LEU A 10 -7.22 -15.49 10.59
CA LEU A 10 -7.78 -14.17 10.79
C LEU A 10 -9.16 -14.06 10.17
N SER A 11 -10.11 -13.45 10.88
CA SER A 11 -11.40 -13.09 10.32
C SER A 11 -11.24 -12.08 9.18
N GLN A 12 -12.29 -11.90 8.38
CA GLN A 12 -12.28 -10.86 7.33
C GLN A 12 -12.11 -9.47 7.94
N ASP A 13 -12.75 -9.21 9.09
CA ASP A 13 -12.62 -7.93 9.79
C ASP A 13 -11.18 -7.68 10.29
N GLN A 14 -10.50 -8.72 10.79
CA GLN A 14 -9.10 -8.62 11.21
C GLN A 14 -8.16 -8.37 10.01
N LEU A 15 -8.43 -8.98 8.87
CA LEU A 15 -7.69 -8.71 7.64
C LEU A 15 -7.93 -7.28 7.15
N GLN A 16 -9.18 -6.80 7.24
CA GLN A 16 -9.54 -5.43 6.87
C GLN A 16 -8.85 -4.41 7.77
N GLU A 17 -8.83 -4.65 9.09
CA GLU A 17 -8.14 -3.79 10.06
C GLU A 17 -6.63 -3.72 9.77
N MET A 18 -6.00 -4.86 9.48
CA MET A 18 -4.60 -4.88 9.06
C MET A 18 -4.37 -4.09 7.77
N PHE A 19 -5.24 -4.26 6.78
CA PHE A 19 -5.14 -3.55 5.51
C PHE A 19 -5.29 -2.04 5.69
N ASP A 20 -6.26 -1.58 6.48
CA ASP A 20 -6.44 -0.17 6.79
C ASP A 20 -5.23 0.41 7.54
N GLY A 21 -4.59 -0.38 8.41
CA GLY A 21 -3.32 -0.02 9.04
C GLY A 21 -2.18 0.16 8.04
N VAL A 22 -2.06 -0.71 7.03
CA VAL A 22 -1.07 -0.56 5.94
C VAL A 22 -1.32 0.71 5.15
N LEU A 23 -2.57 0.99 4.77
CA LEU A 23 -2.93 2.22 4.05
C LEU A 23 -2.55 3.47 4.86
N HIS A 24 -2.82 3.46 6.17
CA HIS A 24 -2.43 4.55 7.05
C HIS A 24 -0.91 4.77 7.06
N VAL A 25 -0.11 3.70 7.15
CA VAL A 25 1.36 3.82 7.11
C VAL A 25 1.83 4.38 5.77
N LEU A 26 1.30 3.89 4.65
CA LEU A 26 1.71 4.36 3.32
C LEU A 26 1.35 5.83 3.06
N GLU A 27 0.21 6.29 3.60
CA GLU A 27 -0.26 7.66 3.40
C GLU A 27 0.40 8.66 4.37
N TYR A 28 0.52 8.31 5.66
CA TYR A 28 0.98 9.21 6.72
C TYR A 28 2.45 9.04 7.11
N THR A 29 3.07 7.91 6.81
CA THR A 29 4.52 7.73 6.99
C THR A 29 5.24 7.72 5.65
N GLY A 30 4.70 7.00 4.66
CA GLY A 30 5.33 6.81 3.36
C GLY A 30 6.55 5.88 3.39
N LEU A 31 7.26 5.83 2.27
CA LEU A 31 8.48 5.05 2.07
C LEU A 31 9.55 5.90 1.36
N ASP A 32 10.82 5.57 1.58
CA ASP A 32 11.90 6.20 0.83
C ASP A 32 12.12 5.44 -0.48
N VAL A 33 12.00 6.14 -1.61
CA VAL A 33 12.22 5.59 -2.95
C VAL A 33 13.49 6.17 -3.50
N PHE A 34 14.55 5.37 -3.62
CA PHE A 34 15.87 5.85 -4.02
C PHE A 34 16.04 6.05 -5.52
N HIS A 35 15.21 5.40 -6.35
CA HIS A 35 15.27 5.55 -7.80
C HIS A 35 14.52 6.79 -8.27
N ASP A 36 15.22 7.70 -8.95
CA ASP A 36 14.70 9.01 -9.36
C ASP A 36 13.48 8.89 -10.27
N GLU A 37 13.57 8.09 -11.34
CA GLU A 37 12.47 7.89 -12.28
C GLU A 37 11.24 7.24 -11.61
N ALA A 38 11.45 6.41 -10.59
CA ALA A 38 10.34 5.78 -9.88
C ALA A 38 9.56 6.82 -9.06
N ARG A 39 10.25 7.80 -8.48
CA ARG A 39 9.60 8.92 -7.78
C ARG A 39 8.76 9.76 -8.73
N GLU A 40 9.26 10.05 -9.93
CA GLU A 40 8.50 10.81 -10.92
C GLU A 40 7.25 10.04 -11.39
N ILE A 41 7.37 8.75 -11.70
CA ILE A 41 6.20 7.90 -12.07
C ILE A 41 5.15 7.91 -10.95
N LEU A 42 5.57 7.72 -9.69
CA LEU A 42 4.65 7.70 -8.56
C LEU A 42 3.98 9.06 -8.34
N LYS A 43 4.73 10.15 -8.53
CA LYS A 43 4.20 11.52 -8.44
C LYS A 43 3.16 11.80 -9.52
N GLU A 44 3.44 11.40 -10.77
CA GLU A 44 2.50 11.53 -11.89
C GLU A 44 1.22 10.70 -11.65
N ALA A 45 1.35 9.56 -10.98
CA ALA A 45 0.22 8.71 -10.58
C ALA A 45 -0.57 9.26 -9.37
N GLY A 46 -0.12 10.34 -8.72
CA GLY A 46 -0.84 11.02 -7.63
C GLY A 46 -0.18 10.93 -6.25
N ALA A 47 1.01 10.35 -6.13
CA ALA A 47 1.73 10.28 -4.86
C ALA A 47 2.28 11.65 -4.44
N TRP A 48 2.39 11.87 -3.13
CA TRP A 48 3.10 13.04 -2.62
C TRP A 48 4.58 12.71 -2.44
N VAL A 49 5.46 13.50 -3.06
CA VAL A 49 6.91 13.27 -3.05
C VAL A 49 7.63 14.47 -2.42
N ASP A 50 8.39 14.20 -1.36
CA ASP A 50 9.27 15.14 -0.68
C ASP A 50 10.70 14.56 -0.61
N GLY A 51 11.56 14.98 -1.52
CA GLY A 51 12.89 14.40 -1.69
C GLY A 51 12.81 12.90 -2.00
N LEU A 52 13.34 12.06 -1.10
CA LEU A 52 13.24 10.59 -1.21
C LEU A 52 11.91 10.04 -0.68
N ARG A 53 11.22 10.80 0.17
CA ARG A 53 10.02 10.32 0.87
C ARG A 53 8.83 10.40 -0.07
N VAL A 54 8.24 9.25 -0.36
CA VAL A 54 7.00 9.11 -1.14
C VAL A 54 5.88 8.65 -0.22
N ARG A 55 4.75 9.34 -0.25
CA ARG A 55 3.51 8.96 0.45
C ARG A 55 2.47 8.57 -0.58
N LEU A 56 1.86 7.40 -0.39
CA LEU A 56 0.85 6.85 -1.28
C LEU A 56 -0.53 7.04 -0.65
N PRO A 57 -1.38 7.93 -1.19
CA PRO A 57 -2.77 8.03 -0.78
C PRO A 57 -3.50 6.70 -0.94
N SER A 58 -4.44 6.43 -0.02
CA SER A 58 -5.15 5.15 0.02
C SER A 58 -5.84 4.75 -1.30
N HIS A 59 -6.31 5.71 -2.09
CA HIS A 59 -6.96 5.42 -3.38
C HIS A 59 -6.00 4.80 -4.39
N MET A 60 -4.76 5.27 -4.46
CA MET A 60 -3.75 4.72 -5.38
C MET A 60 -3.47 3.23 -5.10
N VAL A 61 -3.49 2.83 -3.83
CA VAL A 61 -3.24 1.44 -3.42
C VAL A 61 -4.47 0.57 -3.66
N LYS A 62 -5.67 1.12 -3.49
CA LYS A 62 -6.93 0.39 -3.72
C LYS A 62 -7.26 0.18 -5.20
N ASP A 63 -6.75 1.05 -6.07
CA ASP A 63 -6.99 1.02 -7.52
C ASP A 63 -5.93 0.25 -8.31
N ALA A 64 -4.85 -0.22 -7.66
CA ALA A 64 -3.74 -0.96 -8.25
C ALA A 64 -4.06 -2.46 -8.44
#